data_AF-A0A4P6XS04-F1
#
_entry.id   AF-A0A4P6XS04-F1
#
_cell.length_a   1.000
_cell.length_b   1.000
_cell.length_c   1.000
_cell.angle_alpha   90.00
_cell.angle_beta   90.00
_cell.angle_gamma   90.00
#
_symmetry.space_group_name_H-M   'P 1'
#
loop_
_entity.id
_entity.type
_entity.pdbx_description
1 polymer ?
#
loop_
_entity_poly.entity_id
_entity_poly.type
_entity_poly.pdbx_seq_one_letter_code
_entity_poly.pdbx_strand_id
1 'polypeptide(L)'
;MSAHEHYLKILLTKRELAHVYRQLFYAAQTKIQQTLPGCEPHDQFLTQVQNIINKRIEDTFERAKYALIVDGMDMANDDTSISELFAIRPNEEVVPFDTALNQQLRDLIEHVERETTEVTRLRRELPQQARAAYEQLVADTDAQVTEIVKAIENGEDQTGVHINGAEAKDDKFKEIEIALENGRSPVPNAEAIKERLLASIDNLYAYKNELPLLGSEIRSLAETVDVLMQIYEKLRKEPQVYV
;
A
#
# COMPACT_ATOMS: atom_id res chain seq x y z
N MET A 1 -72.03 -19.69 15.23
CA MET A 1 -70.79 -20.11 14.54
C MET A 1 -69.64 -19.47 15.30
N SER A 2 -69.19 -20.14 16.37
CA SER A 2 -68.05 -21.07 16.45
C SER A 2 -66.73 -20.32 16.68
N ALA A 3 -66.27 -20.40 17.93
CA ALA A 3 -65.04 -19.86 18.48
C ALA A 3 -63.77 -20.54 17.92
N HIS A 4 -63.59 -20.50 16.60
CA HIS A 4 -62.50 -21.18 15.87
C HIS A 4 -61.49 -20.25 15.20
N GLU A 5 -61.63 -18.92 15.36
CA GLU A 5 -60.69 -17.93 14.79
C GLU A 5 -59.87 -17.19 15.87
N HIS A 6 -59.74 -17.76 17.08
CA HIS A 6 -58.67 -17.34 17.99
C HIS A 6 -57.42 -18.16 17.65
N TYR A 7 -56.80 -17.82 16.52
CA TYR A 7 -55.47 -18.30 16.17
C TYR A 7 -54.50 -18.04 17.34
N LEU A 8 -53.66 -19.03 17.64
CA LEU A 8 -52.68 -19.11 18.73
C LEU A 8 -51.66 -17.97 18.69
N LYS A 9 -52.09 -16.74 19.00
CA LYS A 9 -51.17 -15.61 19.12
C LYS A 9 -50.37 -15.77 20.40
N ILE A 10 -49.05 -15.65 20.28
CA ILE A 10 -48.14 -15.79 21.40
C ILE A 10 -48.12 -14.47 22.16
N LEU A 11 -48.48 -14.54 23.44
CA LEU A 11 -48.42 -13.41 24.36
C LEU A 11 -47.00 -13.32 24.92
N LEU A 12 -46.32 -12.21 24.66
CA LEU A 12 -44.99 -11.94 25.18
C LEU A 12 -44.93 -10.52 25.76
N THR A 13 -44.13 -10.33 26.78
CA THR A 13 -43.74 -8.98 27.19
C THR A 13 -42.56 -8.48 26.34
N LYS A 14 -42.37 -7.15 26.22
CA LYS A 14 -41.21 -6.59 25.50
C LYS A 14 -39.87 -7.13 26.03
N ARG A 15 -39.78 -7.37 27.34
CA ARG A 15 -38.58 -7.91 27.99
C ARG A 15 -38.30 -9.35 27.59
N GLU A 16 -39.33 -10.18 27.51
CA GLU A 16 -39.21 -11.59 27.10
C GLU A 16 -38.85 -11.68 25.61
N LEU A 17 -39.49 -10.88 24.77
CA LEU A 17 -39.17 -10.81 23.34
C LEU A 17 -37.71 -10.40 23.12
N ALA A 18 -37.22 -9.38 23.84
CA ALA A 18 -35.82 -8.95 23.78
C ALA A 18 -34.85 -10.01 24.34
N HIS A 19 -35.26 -10.76 25.36
CA HIS A 19 -34.46 -11.86 25.90
C HIS A 19 -34.31 -13.00 24.88
N VAL A 20 -35.41 -13.42 24.24
CA VAL A 20 -35.40 -14.46 23.20
C VAL A 20 -34.53 -14.01 22.01
N TYR A 21 -34.67 -12.75 21.59
CA TYR A 21 -33.83 -12.17 20.53
C TYR A 21 -32.33 -12.23 20.88
N ARG A 22 -31.95 -11.78 22.07
CA ARG A 22 -30.56 -11.82 22.54
C ARG A 22 -30.02 -13.24 22.64
N GLN A 23 -30.81 -14.16 23.19
CA GLN A 23 -30.39 -15.55 23.33
C GLN A 23 -30.15 -16.20 21.97
N LEU A 24 -31.00 -15.92 20.98
CA LEU A 24 -30.81 -16.38 19.62
C LEU A 24 -29.56 -15.76 18.98
N PHE A 25 -29.36 -14.46 19.16
CA PHE A 25 -28.19 -13.74 18.66
C PHE A 25 -26.88 -14.31 19.23
N TYR A 26 -26.80 -14.47 20.55
CA TYR A 26 -25.63 -15.07 21.20
C TYR A 26 -25.39 -16.52 20.74
N ALA A 27 -26.45 -17.34 20.66
CA ALA A 27 -26.32 -18.70 20.17
C ALA A 27 -25.83 -18.76 18.71
N ALA A 28 -26.32 -17.85 17.87
CA ALA A 28 -25.86 -17.73 16.49
C ALA A 28 -24.38 -17.33 16.43
N GLN A 29 -23.95 -16.36 17.24
CA GLN A 29 -22.56 -15.90 17.26
C GLN A 29 -21.60 -16.95 17.81
N THR A 30 -21.97 -17.65 18.89
CA THR A 30 -21.19 -18.79 19.41
C THR A 30 -21.09 -19.89 18.36
N LYS A 31 -22.17 -20.17 17.63
CA LYS A 31 -22.14 -21.16 16.55
C LYS A 31 -21.24 -20.75 15.41
N ILE A 32 -21.28 -19.48 14.97
CA ILE A 32 -20.38 -18.93 13.95
C ILE A 32 -18.92 -19.13 14.37
N GLN A 33 -18.57 -18.75 15.61
CA GLN A 33 -17.23 -18.89 16.16
C GLN A 33 -16.76 -20.35 16.22
N GLN A 34 -17.65 -21.28 16.57
CA GLN A 34 -17.35 -22.72 16.59
C GLN A 34 -17.19 -23.33 15.18
N THR A 35 -17.99 -22.88 14.22
CA THR A 35 -17.98 -23.42 12.85
C THR A 35 -16.89 -22.84 11.96
N LEU A 36 -16.38 -21.65 12.29
CA LEU A 36 -15.33 -20.96 11.54
C LEU A 36 -14.10 -20.72 12.45
N PRO A 37 -13.44 -21.78 12.95
CA PRO A 37 -12.23 -21.61 13.75
C PRO A 37 -11.07 -21.13 12.84
N GLY A 38 -10.49 -19.97 13.16
CA GLY A 38 -9.30 -19.45 12.48
C GLY A 38 -9.53 -18.30 11.48
N CYS A 39 -10.75 -17.77 11.38
CA CYS A 39 -10.97 -16.49 10.70
C CYS A 39 -10.43 -15.35 11.59
N GLU A 40 -9.59 -14.49 11.01
CA GLU A 40 -9.13 -13.26 11.66
C GLU A 40 -10.33 -12.35 11.99
N PRO A 41 -10.26 -11.50 13.04
CA PRO A 41 -11.36 -10.63 13.46
C PRO A 41 -11.86 -9.65 12.37
N HIS A 42 -11.11 -9.47 11.28
CA HIS A 42 -11.43 -8.59 10.15
C HIS A 42 -11.56 -9.34 8.81
N ASP A 43 -11.80 -10.64 8.83
CA ASP A 43 -12.10 -11.39 7.62
C ASP A 43 -13.42 -10.91 6.98
N GLN A 44 -13.34 -10.52 5.71
CA GLN A 44 -14.50 -10.08 4.92
C GLN A 44 -15.57 -11.18 4.84
N PHE A 45 -15.15 -12.44 4.77
CA PHE A 45 -16.08 -13.57 4.69
C PHE A 45 -16.88 -13.74 5.99
N LEU A 46 -16.19 -13.67 7.13
CA LEU A 46 -16.82 -13.74 8.45
C LEU A 46 -17.83 -12.60 8.65
N THR A 47 -17.45 -11.38 8.25
CA THR A 47 -18.33 -10.21 8.32
C THR A 47 -19.58 -10.38 7.45
N GLN A 48 -19.43 -10.89 6.22
CA GLN A 48 -20.55 -11.16 5.33
C GLN A 48 -21.51 -12.21 5.92
N VAL A 49 -20.97 -13.31 6.45
CA VAL A 49 -21.77 -14.37 7.07
C VAL A 49 -22.53 -13.85 8.28
N GLN A 50 -21.88 -13.06 9.15
CA GLN A 50 -22.54 -12.41 10.29
C GLN A 50 -23.68 -11.50 9.84
N ASN A 51 -23.45 -10.65 8.84
CA ASN A 51 -24.48 -9.76 8.31
C ASN A 51 -25.68 -10.52 7.72
N ILE A 52 -25.43 -11.61 6.99
CA ILE A 52 -26.49 -12.46 6.43
C ILE A 52 -27.31 -13.08 7.56
N ILE A 53 -26.65 -13.60 8.60
CA ILE A 53 -27.33 -14.24 9.74
C ILE A 53 -28.14 -13.22 10.54
N ASN A 54 -27.58 -12.04 10.81
CA ASN A 54 -28.28 -10.96 11.50
C ASN A 54 -29.54 -10.54 10.75
N LYS A 55 -29.42 -10.30 9.44
CA LYS A 55 -30.57 -10.00 8.57
C LYS A 55 -31.62 -11.11 8.58
N ARG A 56 -31.19 -12.38 8.58
CA ARG A 56 -32.12 -13.52 8.65
C ARG A 56 -32.84 -13.60 9.99
N ILE A 57 -32.17 -13.28 11.10
CA ILE A 57 -32.79 -13.21 12.41
C ILE A 57 -33.85 -12.10 12.41
N GLU A 58 -33.52 -10.90 11.94
CA GLU A 58 -34.46 -9.78 11.79
C GLU A 58 -35.68 -10.17 10.94
N ASP A 59 -35.46 -10.73 9.74
CA ASP A 59 -36.52 -11.21 8.84
C ASP A 59 -37.43 -12.23 9.52
N THR A 60 -36.87 -13.09 10.38
CA THR A 60 -37.63 -14.14 11.08
C THR A 60 -38.53 -13.54 12.14
N PHE A 61 -38.03 -12.58 12.92
CA PHE A 61 -38.85 -11.87 13.90
C PHE A 61 -39.91 -11.01 13.22
N GLU A 62 -39.59 -10.31 12.13
CA GLU A 62 -40.58 -9.57 11.32
C GLU A 62 -41.70 -10.46 10.78
N ARG A 63 -41.38 -11.68 10.35
CA ARG A 63 -42.41 -12.65 9.96
C ARG A 63 -43.22 -13.15 11.16
N ALA A 64 -42.56 -13.33 12.32
CA ALA A 64 -43.23 -13.75 13.54
C ALA A 64 -44.18 -12.68 14.09
N LYS A 65 -43.95 -11.39 13.77
CA LYS A 65 -44.77 -10.23 14.17
C LYS A 65 -46.28 -10.47 14.10
N TYR A 66 -46.76 -11.04 12.99
CA TYR A 66 -48.20 -11.27 12.74
C TYR A 66 -48.84 -12.27 13.71
N ALA A 67 -48.04 -13.07 14.42
CA ALA A 67 -48.48 -14.05 15.40
C ALA A 67 -48.19 -13.63 16.84
N LEU A 68 -47.69 -12.41 17.10
CA LEU A 68 -47.30 -11.95 18.43
C LEU A 68 -48.23 -10.86 18.97
N ILE A 69 -48.54 -10.97 20.26
CA ILE A 69 -49.14 -9.90 21.06
C ILE A 69 -48.10 -9.47 22.08
N VAL A 70 -47.66 -8.21 22.00
CA VAL A 70 -46.61 -7.66 22.85
C VAL A 70 -47.18 -6.64 23.82
N ASP A 71 -47.04 -6.87 25.13
CA ASP A 71 -47.60 -6.01 26.19
C ASP A 71 -49.11 -5.69 25.97
N GLY A 72 -49.87 -6.65 25.44
CA GLY A 72 -51.30 -6.49 25.15
C GLY A 72 -51.63 -5.79 23.82
N MET A 73 -50.63 -5.35 23.06
CA MET A 73 -50.80 -4.78 21.72
C MET A 73 -50.59 -5.86 20.65
N ASP A 74 -51.54 -5.97 19.73
CA ASP A 74 -51.46 -6.88 18.59
C ASP A 74 -50.54 -6.30 17.53
N MET A 75 -49.37 -6.90 17.36
CA MET A 75 -48.33 -6.39 16.46
C MET A 75 -48.71 -6.56 14.98
N ALA A 76 -49.76 -7.33 14.66
CA ALA A 76 -50.26 -7.45 13.29
C ALA A 76 -50.86 -6.14 12.74
N ASN A 77 -51.34 -5.27 13.63
CA ASN A 77 -52.01 -4.01 13.26
C ASN A 77 -51.11 -2.78 13.44
N ASP A 78 -49.91 -2.96 13.98
CA ASP A 78 -48.97 -1.89 14.26
C ASP A 78 -47.91 -1.85 13.14
N ASP A 79 -47.73 -0.71 12.48
CA ASP A 79 -46.76 -0.57 11.38
C ASP A 79 -45.29 -0.50 11.88
N THR A 80 -45.07 -0.42 13.20
CA THR A 80 -43.73 -0.37 13.79
C THR A 80 -42.94 -1.64 13.50
N SER A 81 -41.72 -1.50 12.99
CA SER A 81 -40.82 -2.64 12.80
C SER A 81 -40.41 -3.22 14.16
N ILE A 82 -40.20 -4.53 14.22
CA ILE A 82 -39.64 -5.17 15.42
C ILE A 82 -38.22 -4.65 15.69
N SER A 83 -37.48 -4.27 14.66
CA SER A 83 -36.19 -3.61 14.81
C SER A 83 -36.32 -2.29 15.59
N GLU A 84 -37.34 -1.48 15.31
CA GLU A 84 -37.65 -0.24 16.02
C GLU A 84 -38.14 -0.49 17.45
N LEU A 85 -38.89 -1.58 17.67
CA LEU A 85 -39.34 -1.99 19.00
C LEU A 85 -38.16 -2.35 19.92
N PHE A 86 -37.09 -2.91 19.35
CA PHE A 86 -35.82 -3.17 20.04
C PHE A 86 -34.91 -1.94 20.09
N ALA A 87 -35.10 -0.96 19.20
CA ALA A 87 -34.27 0.25 19.06
C ALA A 87 -34.40 1.27 20.21
N ILE A 88 -35.05 0.95 21.34
CA ILE A 88 -34.87 1.71 22.59
C ILE A 88 -33.59 1.28 23.33
N ARG A 89 -32.93 0.20 22.91
CA ARG A 89 -31.49 0.00 23.18
C ARG A 89 -30.81 -0.64 21.99
N PRO A 90 -30.45 0.14 20.96
CA PRO A 90 -29.27 -0.18 20.23
C PRO A 90 -28.13 0.17 21.19
N ASN A 91 -27.56 -0.84 21.84
CA ASN A 91 -26.11 -0.89 21.73
C ASN A 91 -25.87 -1.18 20.24
N GLU A 92 -26.08 -0.19 19.37
CA GLU A 92 -25.31 -0.08 18.15
C GLU A 92 -23.90 -0.06 18.72
N GLU A 93 -23.21 -1.19 18.64
CA GLU A 93 -21.77 -1.17 18.64
C GLU A 93 -21.41 -0.32 17.42
N VAL A 94 -21.46 1.00 17.61
CA VAL A 94 -20.91 1.97 16.67
C VAL A 94 -19.45 1.60 16.68
N VAL A 95 -19.04 0.86 15.65
CA VAL A 95 -17.65 0.46 15.47
C VAL A 95 -16.86 1.76 15.62
N PRO A 96 -15.98 1.86 16.63
CA PRO A 96 -15.32 3.11 16.93
C PRO A 96 -14.57 3.53 15.66
N PHE A 97 -14.81 4.76 15.24
CA PHE A 97 -14.17 5.30 14.05
C PHE A 97 -12.65 5.29 14.27
N ASP A 98 -11.96 4.40 13.57
CA ASP A 98 -10.50 4.30 13.67
C ASP A 98 -9.88 5.49 12.93
N THR A 99 -9.52 6.51 13.70
CA THR A 99 -8.86 7.71 13.18
C THR A 99 -7.50 7.39 12.56
N ALA A 100 -6.81 6.35 13.04
CA ALA A 100 -5.50 5.95 12.52
C ALA A 100 -5.64 5.30 11.15
N LEU A 101 -6.60 4.37 10.99
CA LEU A 101 -6.89 3.76 9.69
C LEU A 101 -7.36 4.79 8.66
N ASN A 102 -8.18 5.76 9.09
CA ASN A 102 -8.62 6.84 8.21
C ASN A 102 -7.46 7.77 7.80
N GLN A 103 -6.50 8.02 8.69
CA GLN A 103 -5.32 8.79 8.33
C GLN A 103 -4.46 8.03 7.33
N GLN A 104 -4.24 6.72 7.53
CA GLN A 104 -3.52 5.87 6.57
C GLN A 104 -4.20 5.87 5.19
N LEU A 105 -5.54 5.81 5.17
CA LEU A 105 -6.30 5.89 3.92
C LEU A 105 -6.08 7.23 3.21
N ARG A 106 -6.08 8.34 3.96
CA ARG A 106 -5.81 9.68 3.40
C ARG A 106 -4.41 9.79 2.84
N ASP A 107 -3.41 9.33 3.58
CA ASP A 107 -2.00 9.35 3.16
C ASP A 107 -1.80 8.50 1.89
N LEU A 108 -2.46 7.34 1.81
CA LEU A 108 -2.43 6.48 0.63
C LEU A 108 -3.08 7.15 -0.59
N ILE A 109 -4.23 7.79 -0.41
CA ILE A 109 -4.91 8.53 -1.49
C ILE A 109 -4.01 9.66 -1.99
N GLU A 110 -3.41 10.44 -1.10
CA GLU A 110 -2.49 11.52 -1.48
C GLU A 110 -1.27 10.98 -2.26
N HIS A 111 -0.72 9.83 -1.84
CA HIS A 111 0.38 9.21 -2.55
C HIS A 111 -0.01 8.77 -3.96
N VAL A 112 -1.19 8.15 -4.12
CA VAL A 112 -1.72 7.75 -5.43
C VAL A 112 -1.96 8.96 -6.33
N GLU A 113 -2.49 10.06 -5.79
CA GLU A 113 -2.71 11.29 -6.56
C GLU A 113 -1.39 11.90 -7.05
N ARG A 114 -0.36 11.92 -6.19
CA ARG A 114 0.97 12.42 -6.54
C ARG A 114 1.61 11.59 -7.64
N GLU A 115 1.62 10.27 -7.50
CA GLU A 115 2.17 9.36 -8.51
C GLU A 115 1.40 9.46 -9.83
N THR A 116 0.08 9.55 -9.77
CA THR A 116 -0.76 9.71 -10.98
C THR A 116 -0.45 11.01 -11.71
N THR A 117 -0.22 12.10 -10.97
CA THR A 117 0.19 13.40 -11.53
C THR A 117 1.57 13.32 -12.17
N GLU A 118 2.55 12.70 -11.49
CA GLU A 118 3.91 12.53 -12.03
C GLU A 118 3.93 11.66 -13.28
N VAL A 119 3.22 10.53 -13.30
CA VAL A 119 3.11 9.68 -14.47
C VAL A 119 2.44 10.42 -15.64
N THR A 120 1.42 11.23 -15.35
CA THR A 120 0.75 12.04 -16.38
C THR A 120 1.69 13.10 -16.95
N ARG A 121 2.48 13.75 -16.08
CA ARG A 121 3.52 14.71 -16.50
C ARG A 121 4.59 14.04 -17.36
N LEU A 122 5.14 12.92 -16.91
CA LEU A 122 6.15 12.14 -17.64
C LEU A 122 5.64 11.69 -19.01
N ARG A 123 4.40 11.20 -19.09
CA ARG A 123 3.78 10.81 -20.38
C ARG A 123 3.67 11.98 -21.36
N ARG A 124 3.53 13.22 -20.87
CA ARG A 124 3.45 14.41 -21.72
C ARG A 124 4.84 14.93 -22.11
N GLU A 125 5.75 15.01 -21.16
CA GLU A 125 7.02 15.72 -21.32
C GLU A 125 8.12 14.85 -21.93
N LEU A 126 8.18 13.57 -21.57
CA LEU A 126 9.26 12.67 -21.99
C LEU A 126 9.26 12.41 -23.51
N PRO A 127 8.12 12.21 -24.19
CA PRO A 127 8.10 12.12 -25.65
C PRO A 127 8.50 13.42 -26.35
N GLN A 128 8.14 14.59 -25.78
CA GLN A 128 8.51 15.89 -26.35
C GLN A 128 10.02 16.15 -26.22
N GLN A 129 10.58 15.85 -25.05
CA GLN A 129 12.03 15.96 -24.81
C GLN A 129 12.81 14.99 -25.69
N ALA A 130 12.37 13.74 -25.80
CA ALA A 130 13.01 12.76 -26.68
C ALA A 130 12.99 13.23 -28.14
N ARG A 131 11.85 13.73 -28.62
CA ARG A 131 11.73 14.28 -29.98
C ARG A 131 12.68 15.46 -30.20
N ALA A 132 12.72 16.42 -29.27
CA ALA A 132 13.62 17.57 -29.38
C ALA A 132 15.10 17.15 -29.39
N ALA A 133 15.49 16.17 -28.57
CA ALA A 133 16.86 15.64 -28.55
C ALA A 133 17.22 14.95 -29.87
N TYR A 134 16.31 14.18 -30.47
CA TYR A 134 16.54 13.56 -31.78
C TYR A 134 16.59 14.60 -32.91
N GLU A 135 15.70 15.60 -32.90
CA GLU A 135 15.72 16.68 -33.90
C GLU A 135 17.04 17.45 -33.84
N GLN A 136 17.55 17.72 -32.64
CA GLN A 136 18.85 18.37 -32.45
C GLN A 136 20.01 17.50 -32.96
N LEU A 137 20.01 16.20 -32.63
CA LEU A 137 21.04 15.27 -33.10
C LEU A 137 21.06 15.17 -34.63
N VAL A 138 19.88 15.09 -35.27
CA VAL A 138 19.76 15.04 -36.72
C VAL A 138 20.28 16.33 -37.36
N ALA A 139 19.91 17.50 -36.82
CA ALA A 139 20.39 18.79 -37.31
C ALA A 139 21.92 18.92 -37.20
N ASP A 140 22.52 18.45 -36.10
CA ASP A 140 23.97 18.45 -35.90
C ASP A 140 24.67 17.52 -36.91
N THR A 141 24.12 16.32 -37.15
CA THR A 141 24.67 15.40 -38.16
C THR A 141 24.52 15.92 -39.58
N ASP A 142 23.39 16.54 -39.93
CA ASP A 142 23.15 17.12 -41.24
C ASP A 142 24.12 18.28 -41.50
N ALA A 143 24.39 19.10 -40.48
CA ALA A 143 25.39 20.16 -40.56
C ALA A 143 26.80 19.61 -40.84
N GLN A 144 27.22 18.57 -40.11
CA GLN A 144 28.52 17.92 -40.31
C GLN A 144 28.64 17.26 -41.69
N VAL A 145 27.61 16.55 -42.15
CA VAL A 145 27.59 15.93 -43.48
C VAL A 145 27.63 16.99 -44.56
N THR A 146 26.88 18.07 -44.42
CA THR A 146 26.88 19.20 -45.37
C THR A 146 28.27 19.84 -45.45
N GLU A 147 28.98 19.98 -44.33
CA GLU A 147 30.35 20.49 -44.30
C GLU A 147 31.32 19.57 -45.04
N ILE A 148 31.23 18.25 -44.82
CA ILE A 148 32.03 17.24 -45.53
C ILE A 148 31.74 17.25 -47.04
N VAL A 149 30.46 17.30 -47.44
CA VAL A 149 30.07 17.33 -48.86
C VAL A 149 30.60 18.59 -49.54
N LYS A 150 30.52 19.76 -48.88
CA LYS A 150 31.11 21.00 -49.41
C LYS A 150 32.63 20.91 -49.56
N ALA A 151 33.33 20.26 -48.62
CA ALA A 151 34.76 20.04 -48.73
C ALA A 151 35.13 19.16 -49.94
N ILE A 152 34.31 18.13 -50.22
CA ILE A 152 34.47 17.25 -51.39
C ILE A 152 34.16 18.00 -52.70
N GLU A 153 33.07 18.76 -52.76
CA GLU A 153 32.66 19.52 -53.96
C GLU A 153 33.63 20.64 -54.33
N ASN A 154 34.31 21.25 -53.35
CA ASN A 154 35.33 22.27 -53.59
C ASN A 154 36.66 21.70 -54.10
N GLY A 155 36.76 20.38 -54.36
CA GLY A 155 37.88 19.79 -55.07
C GLY A 155 39.20 19.76 -54.30
N GLU A 156 39.15 19.65 -52.97
CA GLU A 156 40.34 19.35 -52.17
C GLU A 156 40.61 17.83 -52.23
N ASP A 157 41.17 17.36 -53.35
CA ASP A 157 41.89 16.08 -53.39
C ASP A 157 43.21 16.24 -52.61
N GLN A 158 43.12 16.18 -51.29
CA GLN A 158 44.26 15.79 -50.46
C GLN A 158 44.13 14.30 -50.13
N THR A 159 44.74 13.47 -50.98
CA THR A 159 45.23 12.16 -50.54
C THR A 159 46.40 12.38 -49.58
N GLY A 160 46.04 12.78 -48.37
CA GLY A 160 46.86 12.77 -47.18
C GLY A 160 45.94 12.40 -46.04
N VAL A 161 46.12 11.20 -45.49
CA VAL A 161 45.69 10.92 -44.13
C VAL A 161 46.54 11.80 -43.22
N HIS A 162 46.18 13.07 -43.14
CA HIS A 162 46.53 13.98 -42.08
C HIS A 162 45.24 14.22 -41.32
N ILE A 163 45.16 13.63 -40.14
CA ILE A 163 44.21 14.02 -39.11
C ILE A 163 44.57 15.45 -38.73
N ASN A 164 44.11 16.42 -39.52
CA ASN A 164 44.23 17.85 -39.26
C ASN A 164 43.20 18.28 -38.21
N GLY A 165 43.29 17.65 -37.04
CA GLY A 165 42.74 18.15 -35.79
C GLY A 165 43.79 18.87 -34.95
N ALA A 166 44.82 19.46 -35.57
CA ALA A 166 46.03 19.93 -34.90
C ALA A 166 46.23 21.46 -34.88
N GLU A 167 45.40 22.28 -35.53
CA GLU A 167 45.61 23.75 -35.50
C GLU A 167 44.70 24.49 -34.50
N ALA A 168 43.60 23.88 -34.03
CA ALA A 168 42.78 24.43 -32.93
C ALA A 168 43.04 23.78 -31.57
N LYS A 169 43.91 22.76 -31.52
CA LYS A 169 44.33 22.11 -30.27
C LYS A 169 45.54 22.76 -29.64
N ASP A 170 46.34 23.52 -30.41
CA ASP A 170 47.55 24.15 -29.91
C ASP A 170 47.27 25.18 -28.81
N ASP A 171 46.16 25.93 -28.87
CA ASP A 171 45.88 26.94 -27.84
C ASP A 171 45.39 26.33 -26.52
N LYS A 172 44.57 25.27 -26.57
CA LYS A 172 44.16 24.54 -25.37
C LYS A 172 45.26 23.68 -24.77
N PHE A 173 46.13 23.08 -25.60
CA PHE A 173 47.28 22.35 -25.10
C PHE A 173 48.36 23.28 -24.56
N LYS A 174 48.60 24.45 -25.16
CA LYS A 174 49.46 25.51 -24.58
C LYS A 174 48.88 26.05 -23.27
N GLU A 175 47.56 26.22 -23.16
CA GLU A 175 46.92 26.64 -21.91
C GLU A 175 47.05 25.57 -20.80
N ILE A 176 47.00 24.28 -21.15
CA ILE A 176 47.27 23.16 -20.23
C ILE A 176 48.77 23.06 -19.87
N GLU A 177 49.68 23.31 -20.81
CA GLU A 177 51.13 23.28 -20.60
C GLU A 177 51.60 24.45 -19.71
N ILE A 178 51.03 25.65 -19.93
CA ILE A 178 51.20 26.83 -19.07
C ILE A 178 50.56 26.61 -17.69
N ALA A 179 49.44 25.89 -17.58
CA ALA A 179 48.85 25.54 -16.28
C ALA A 179 49.72 24.52 -15.50
N LEU A 180 50.37 23.60 -16.19
CA LEU A 180 51.27 22.60 -15.62
C LEU A 180 52.59 23.23 -15.11
N GLU A 181 53.18 24.16 -15.87
CA GLU A 181 54.37 24.92 -15.44
C GLU A 181 54.09 25.84 -14.23
N ASN A 182 52.85 26.31 -14.08
CA ASN A 182 52.40 27.14 -12.95
C ASN A 182 51.83 26.34 -11.77
N GLY A 183 51.93 25.00 -11.77
CA GLY A 183 51.49 24.14 -10.66
C GLY A 183 49.98 24.15 -10.39
N ARG A 184 49.14 24.57 -11.35
CA ARG A 184 47.68 24.53 -11.22
C ARG A 184 47.12 23.34 -12.00
N SER A 185 46.42 22.44 -11.29
CA SER A 185 45.77 21.30 -11.93
C SER A 185 44.75 21.79 -12.98
N PRO A 186 44.77 21.25 -14.21
CA PRO A 186 43.94 21.74 -15.33
C PRO A 186 42.45 21.45 -15.20
N VAL A 187 42.03 20.77 -14.12
CA VAL A 187 40.62 20.52 -13.80
C VAL A 187 40.19 21.45 -12.67
N PRO A 188 39.24 22.39 -12.89
CA PRO A 188 38.69 23.17 -11.80
C PRO A 188 38.05 22.23 -10.77
N ASN A 189 38.32 22.45 -9.47
CA ASN A 189 37.88 21.62 -8.34
C ASN A 189 38.51 20.20 -8.24
N ALA A 190 39.65 19.93 -8.88
CA ALA A 190 40.32 18.62 -8.75
C ALA A 190 40.59 18.21 -7.29
N GLU A 191 41.00 19.15 -6.43
CA GLU A 191 41.26 18.88 -5.01
C GLU A 191 39.98 18.55 -4.24
N ALA A 192 38.88 19.28 -4.50
CA ALA A 192 37.58 19.02 -3.89
C ALA A 192 37.01 17.65 -4.32
N ILE A 193 37.25 17.24 -5.58
CA ILE A 193 36.85 15.92 -6.07
C ILE A 193 37.69 14.82 -5.39
N LYS A 194 39.00 15.04 -5.24
CA LYS A 194 39.88 14.12 -4.53
C LYS A 194 39.47 13.95 -3.07
N GLU A 195 39.16 15.04 -2.39
CA GLU A 195 38.71 15.04 -1.00
C GLU A 195 37.38 14.30 -0.84
N ARG A 196 36.41 14.51 -1.74
CA ARG A 196 35.15 13.75 -1.76
C ARG A 196 35.36 12.26 -2.03
N LEU A 197 36.28 11.91 -2.93
CA LEU A 197 36.62 10.52 -3.20
C LEU A 197 37.26 9.86 -1.98
N LEU A 198 38.19 10.53 -1.31
CA LEU A 198 38.81 10.02 -0.09
C LEU A 198 37.77 9.83 1.02
N ALA A 199 36.89 10.81 1.25
CA ALA A 199 35.80 10.69 2.20
C ALA A 199 34.84 9.54 1.86
N SER A 200 34.55 9.31 0.57
CA SER A 200 33.70 8.20 0.13
C SER A 200 34.36 6.84 0.37
N ILE A 201 35.68 6.75 0.23
CA ILE A 201 36.46 5.54 0.49
C ILE A 201 36.47 5.25 2.00
N ASP A 202 36.66 6.27 2.84
CA ASP A 202 36.61 6.13 4.30
C ASP A 202 35.23 5.65 4.77
N ASN A 203 34.14 6.21 4.22
CA ASN A 203 32.78 5.76 4.50
C ASN A 203 32.56 4.30 4.06
N LEU A 204 33.08 3.90 2.91
CA LEU A 204 32.99 2.50 2.45
C LEU A 204 33.74 1.54 3.38
N TYR A 205 34.88 1.93 3.93
CA TYR A 205 35.59 1.14 4.93
C TYR A 205 34.81 1.06 6.25
N ALA A 206 34.17 2.14 6.69
CA ALA A 206 33.30 2.13 7.86
C ALA A 206 32.13 1.15 7.67
N TYR A 207 31.40 1.25 6.55
CA TYR A 207 30.29 0.32 6.25
C TYR A 207 30.74 -1.13 6.12
N LYS A 208 31.93 -1.38 5.54
CA LYS A 208 32.50 -2.72 5.47
C LYS A 208 32.73 -3.34 6.86
N ASN A 209 33.07 -2.52 7.86
CA ASN A 209 33.27 -2.96 9.23
C ASN A 209 31.96 -3.11 10.01
N GLU A 210 30.93 -2.33 9.68
CA GLU A 210 29.61 -2.39 10.32
C GLU A 210 28.72 -3.54 9.81
N LEU A 211 28.81 -3.88 8.51
CA LEU A 211 28.06 -4.98 7.90
C LEU A 211 28.21 -6.35 8.61
N PRO A 212 29.42 -6.80 9.01
CA PRO A 212 29.54 -8.08 9.73
C PRO A 212 28.93 -8.03 11.13
N LEU A 213 28.93 -6.87 11.80
CA LEU A 213 28.29 -6.70 13.11
C LEU A 213 26.77 -6.80 12.96
N LEU A 214 26.18 -6.05 12.03
CA LEU A 214 24.75 -6.12 11.73
C LEU A 214 24.34 -7.53 11.26
N GLY A 215 25.20 -8.20 10.48
CA GLY A 215 25.00 -9.58 10.06
C GLY A 215 24.98 -10.56 11.24
N SER A 216 25.77 -10.32 12.29
CA SER A 216 25.75 -11.13 13.51
C SER A 216 24.50 -10.88 14.36
N GLU A 217 24.04 -9.63 14.43
CA GLU A 217 22.79 -9.27 15.11
C GLU A 217 21.58 -9.92 14.43
N ILE A 218 21.50 -9.84 13.10
CA ILE A 218 20.43 -10.48 12.33
C ILE A 218 20.40 -12.00 12.54
N ARG A 219 21.56 -12.66 12.60
CA ARG A 219 21.62 -14.10 12.91
C ARG A 219 21.14 -14.40 14.32
N SER A 220 21.55 -13.60 15.31
CA SER A 220 21.08 -13.79 16.68
C SER A 220 19.55 -13.60 16.80
N LEU A 221 19.00 -12.62 16.10
CA LEU A 221 17.55 -12.39 16.03
C LEU A 221 16.84 -13.56 15.34
N ALA A 222 17.37 -14.07 14.23
CA ALA A 222 16.83 -15.24 13.56
C ALA A 222 16.81 -16.47 14.48
N GLU A 223 17.90 -16.72 15.23
CA GLU A 223 17.96 -17.79 16.22
C GLU A 223 16.91 -17.61 17.34
N THR A 224 16.70 -16.38 17.83
CA THR A 224 15.65 -16.12 18.82
C THR A 224 14.24 -16.38 18.28
N VAL A 225 13.99 -16.01 17.01
CA VAL A 225 12.71 -16.26 16.34
C VAL A 225 12.47 -17.75 16.16
N ASP A 226 13.48 -18.51 15.75
CA ASP A 226 13.39 -19.97 15.62
C ASP A 226 13.10 -20.64 16.97
N VAL A 227 13.74 -20.20 18.05
CA VAL A 227 13.45 -20.69 19.40
C VAL A 227 12.02 -20.38 19.81
N LEU A 228 11.54 -19.15 19.59
CA LEU A 228 10.17 -18.75 19.87
C LEU A 228 9.16 -19.56 19.06
N MET A 229 9.46 -19.84 17.79
CA MET A 229 8.64 -20.65 16.91
C MET A 229 8.57 -22.11 17.38
N GLN A 230 9.70 -22.69 17.82
CA GLN A 230 9.72 -24.02 18.43
C GLN A 230 8.91 -24.09 19.74
N ILE A 231 9.00 -23.06 20.59
CA ILE A 231 8.20 -22.96 21.82
C ILE A 231 6.71 -22.87 21.47
N TYR A 232 6.36 -22.03 20.49
CA TYR A 232 4.99 -21.91 20.00
C TYR A 232 4.44 -23.23 19.46
N GLU A 233 5.22 -23.96 18.66
CA GLU A 233 4.84 -25.28 18.15
C GLU A 233 4.66 -26.32 19.26
N LYS A 234 5.49 -26.28 20.31
CA LYS A 234 5.34 -27.15 21.48
C LYS A 234 4.07 -26.84 22.26
N LEU A 235 3.80 -25.56 22.53
CA LEU A 235 2.57 -25.11 23.20
C LEU A 235 1.31 -25.43 22.38
N ARG A 236 1.40 -25.44 21.05
CA ARG A 236 0.29 -25.85 20.18
C ARG A 236 0.05 -27.36 20.20
N LYS A 237 1.09 -28.17 20.41
CA LYS A 237 1.00 -29.64 20.43
C LYS A 237 0.59 -30.21 21.78
N GLU A 238 0.81 -29.50 22.87
CA GLU A 238 0.30 -29.89 24.19
C GLU A 238 -1.15 -29.39 24.34
N PRO A 239 -2.18 -30.26 24.28
CA PRO A 239 -3.51 -29.86 24.70
C PRO A 239 -3.45 -29.51 26.18
N GLN A 240 -3.96 -28.33 26.55
CA GLN A 240 -4.09 -27.90 27.94
C GLN A 240 -4.84 -28.98 28.74
N VAL A 241 -4.10 -29.79 29.50
CA VAL A 241 -4.65 -30.57 30.61
C VAL A 241 -4.82 -29.59 31.77
N TYR A 242 -5.94 -28.87 31.78
CA TYR A 242 -6.42 -28.24 33.00
C TYR A 242 -7.07 -29.34 33.85
N VAL A 243 -6.43 -29.62 35.00
CA VAL A 243 -7.09 -30.15 36.21
C VAL A 243 -7.71 -28.98 36.96
#